data_AF-A0A7S0Q808-F1
#
_entry.id   AF-A0A7S0Q808-F1
#
_cell.length_a   1.000
_cell.length_b   1.000
_cell.length_c   1.000
_cell.angle_alpha   90.00
_cell.angle_beta   90.00
_cell.angle_gamma   90.00
#
_symmetry.space_group_name_H-M   'P 1'
#
loop_
_entity.id
_entity.type
_entity.pdbx_description
1 polymer ?
#
loop_
_entity_poly.entity_id
_entity_poly.type
_entity_poly.pdbx_seq_one_letter_code
_entity_poly.pdbx_strand_id
1 'polypeptide(L)'
;SCSMPKPSEAEALTALRQQLPDATEAERLRFLRARDGNVTKAAQMLGAYLDWREATLPLPEGAATLGHGLLKEWVCFLDEVKSRDSSKVLLVQAARCVPEACTNEQH
;
A
#
# COMPACT_ATOMS: atom_id res chain seq x y z
N SER A 1 -17.86 -23.79 22.41
CA SER A 1 -16.89 -22.81 21.86
C SER A 1 -17.37 -21.43 22.24
N CYS A 2 -16.77 -20.80 23.25
CA CYS A 2 -17.13 -19.43 23.63
C CYS A 2 -16.40 -18.48 22.67
N SER A 3 -17.13 -17.86 21.75
CA SER A 3 -16.60 -16.78 20.91
C SER A 3 -16.47 -15.52 21.76
N MET A 4 -15.24 -15.09 22.03
CA MET A 4 -14.99 -13.78 22.63
C MET A 4 -15.55 -12.69 21.70
N PRO A 5 -16.15 -11.61 22.26
CA PRO A 5 -16.59 -10.48 21.46
C PRO A 5 -15.39 -9.82 20.79
N LYS A 6 -15.57 -9.42 19.52
CA LYS A 6 -14.55 -8.67 18.78
C LYS A 6 -14.34 -7.32 19.46
N PRO A 7 -13.09 -6.88 19.69
CA PRO A 7 -12.83 -5.57 20.27
C PRO A 7 -13.41 -4.47 19.38
N SER A 8 -13.83 -3.37 20.01
CA SER A 8 -14.23 -2.16 19.29
C SER A 8 -13.04 -1.59 18.52
N GLU A 9 -13.30 -0.78 17.47
CA GLU A 9 -12.22 -0.14 16.69
C GLU A 9 -11.32 0.73 17.59
N ALA A 10 -11.89 1.39 18.61
CA ALA A 10 -11.14 2.22 19.57
C ALA A 10 -10.19 1.39 20.46
N GLU A 11 -10.64 0.24 20.96
CA GLU A 11 -9.79 -0.68 21.74
C GLU A 11 -8.69 -1.28 20.88
N ALA A 12 -9.03 -1.69 19.66
CA ALA A 12 -8.09 -2.26 18.70
C ALA A 12 -7.01 -1.25 18.28
N LEU A 13 -7.38 0.02 18.06
CA LEU A 13 -6.42 1.10 17.78
C LEU A 13 -5.53 1.38 18.98
N THR A 14 -6.08 1.38 20.20
CA THR A 14 -5.29 1.58 21.42
C THR A 14 -4.23 0.48 21.58
N ALA A 15 -4.60 -0.78 21.31
CA ALA A 15 -3.66 -1.89 21.31
C ALA A 15 -2.55 -1.72 20.24
N LEU A 16 -2.89 -1.26 19.04
CA LEU A 16 -1.88 -0.97 17.99
C LEU A 16 -0.98 0.21 18.34
N ARG A 17 -1.48 1.24 19.04
CA ARG A 17 -0.66 2.35 19.54
C ARG A 17 0.39 1.88 20.52
N GLN A 18 0.05 0.93 21.40
CA GLN A 18 0.98 0.36 22.37
C GLN A 18 2.04 -0.54 21.70
N GLN A 19 1.65 -1.35 20.71
CA GLN A 19 2.57 -2.28 20.05
C GLN A 19 3.51 -1.59 19.04
N LEU A 20 3.02 -0.58 18.33
CA LEU A 20 3.73 0.09 17.24
C LEU A 20 3.61 1.61 17.44
N PRO A 21 4.34 2.19 18.39
CA PRO A 21 4.22 3.61 18.76
C PRO A 21 4.63 4.57 17.63
N ASP A 22 5.56 4.15 16.76
CA ASP A 22 6.10 5.00 15.69
C ASP A 22 5.22 5.04 14.43
N ALA A 23 4.19 4.19 14.35
CA ALA A 23 3.21 4.26 13.28
C ALA A 23 2.34 5.52 13.41
N THR A 24 1.85 6.04 12.29
CA THR A 24 0.84 7.11 12.34
C THR A 24 -0.56 6.54 12.65
N GLU A 25 -1.47 7.38 13.14
CA GLU A 25 -2.89 7.01 13.33
C GLU A 25 -3.52 6.47 12.04
N ALA A 26 -3.25 7.13 10.90
CA ALA A 26 -3.77 6.75 9.60
C ALA A 26 -3.25 5.38 9.13
N GLU A 27 -1.98 5.06 9.40
CA GLU A 27 -1.42 3.74 9.12
C GLU A 27 -2.10 2.67 9.98
N ARG A 28 -2.20 2.88 11.30
CA ARG A 28 -2.88 1.93 12.19
C ARG A 28 -4.31 1.63 11.74
N LEU A 29 -5.09 2.68 11.43
CA LEU A 29 -6.45 2.54 10.93
C LEU A 29 -6.50 1.74 9.61
N ARG A 30 -5.61 2.05 8.67
CA ARG A 30 -5.57 1.38 7.36
C ARG A 30 -5.29 -0.11 7.49
N PHE A 31 -4.28 -0.49 8.26
CA PHE A 31 -3.92 -1.91 8.45
C PHE A 31 -4.94 -2.65 9.32
N LEU A 32 -5.55 -1.98 10.31
CA LEU A 32 -6.63 -2.56 11.10
C LEU A 32 -7.85 -2.88 10.24
N ARG A 33 -8.29 -1.94 9.39
CA ARG A 33 -9.41 -2.14 8.45
C ARG A 33 -9.09 -3.21 7.41
N ALA A 34 -7.87 -3.23 6.87
CA ALA A 34 -7.42 -4.25 5.93
C ALA A 34 -7.33 -5.67 6.51
N ARG A 35 -7.43 -5.81 7.83
CA ARG A 35 -7.43 -7.10 8.54
C ARG A 35 -8.70 -7.33 9.34
N ASP A 36 -9.79 -6.68 8.92
CA ASP A 36 -11.11 -6.83 9.53
C ASP A 36 -11.06 -6.62 11.05
N GLY A 37 -10.34 -5.64 11.56
CA GLY A 37 -10.24 -5.37 12.99
C GLY A 37 -9.39 -6.38 13.79
N ASN A 38 -8.71 -7.33 13.15
CA ASN A 38 -7.82 -8.27 13.82
C ASN A 38 -6.49 -7.59 14.20
N VAL A 39 -6.33 -7.26 15.48
CA VAL A 39 -5.17 -6.53 16.01
C VAL A 39 -3.86 -7.26 15.72
N THR A 40 -3.77 -8.56 15.97
CA THR A 40 -2.53 -9.33 15.78
C THR A 40 -2.08 -9.34 14.32
N LYS A 41 -3.00 -9.61 13.39
CA LYS A 41 -2.68 -9.61 11.95
C LYS A 41 -2.35 -8.20 11.45
N ALA A 42 -3.05 -7.19 11.98
CA ALA A 42 -2.77 -5.79 11.65
C ALA A 42 -1.39 -5.38 12.14
N ALA A 43 -1.01 -5.73 13.37
CA ALA A 43 0.31 -5.44 13.94
C ALA A 43 1.43 -6.10 13.14
N GLN A 44 1.29 -7.38 12.81
CA GLN A 44 2.28 -8.11 11.99
C GLN A 44 2.48 -7.44 10.62
N MET A 45 1.40 -7.09 9.93
CA MET A 45 1.49 -6.49 8.61
C MET A 45 1.99 -5.05 8.65
N LEU A 46 1.57 -4.27 9.65
CA LEU A 46 2.03 -2.90 9.85
C LEU A 46 3.52 -2.87 10.20
N GLY A 47 3.99 -3.76 11.08
CA GLY A 47 5.41 -3.89 11.39
C GLY A 47 6.25 -4.19 10.15
N ALA A 48 5.87 -5.20 9.36
CA ALA A 48 6.57 -5.53 8.12
C ALA A 48 6.56 -4.36 7.11
N TYR A 49 5.49 -3.56 7.05
CA TYR A 49 5.45 -2.36 6.23
C TYR A 49 6.39 -1.27 6.74
N LEU A 50 6.51 -1.06 8.05
CA LEU A 50 7.42 -0.08 8.64
C LEU A 50 8.88 -0.48 8.37
N ASP A 51 9.23 -1.75 8.54
CA ASP A 51 10.56 -2.29 8.24
C ASP A 51 10.90 -2.09 6.75
N TRP A 52 9.95 -2.41 5.85
CA TRP A 52 10.11 -2.16 4.42
C TRP A 52 10.27 -0.67 4.10
N ARG A 53 9.47 0.19 4.74
CA ARG A 53 9.48 1.64 4.52
C ARG A 53 10.83 2.24 4.90
N GLU A 54 11.38 1.84 6.04
CA GLU A 54 12.71 2.27 6.49
C GLU A 54 13.81 1.77 5.56
N ALA A 55 13.72 0.51 5.10
CA ALA A 55 14.72 -0.06 4.20
C ALA A 55 14.65 0.48 2.76
N THR A 56 13.51 1.01 2.33
CA THR A 56 13.26 1.37 0.92
C THR A 56 13.15 2.87 0.67
N LEU A 57 12.79 3.67 1.69
CA LEU A 57 12.58 5.11 1.53
C LEU A 57 13.67 5.94 2.24
N PRO A 58 14.06 7.11 1.68
CA PRO A 58 13.57 7.69 0.44
C PRO A 58 13.99 6.88 -0.78
N LEU A 59 13.15 6.88 -1.82
CA LEU A 59 13.53 6.28 -3.09
C LEU A 59 14.78 7.00 -3.63
N PRO A 60 15.70 6.28 -4.29
CA PRO A 60 16.88 6.89 -4.88
C PRO A 60 16.49 7.94 -5.92
N GLU A 61 17.36 8.93 -6.13
CA GLU A 61 17.17 9.93 -7.18
C GLU A 61 17.06 9.24 -8.55
N GLY A 62 16.06 9.64 -9.34
CA GLY A 62 15.77 9.00 -10.63
C GLY A 62 15.00 7.67 -10.54
N ALA A 63 14.55 7.24 -9.36
CA ALA A 63 13.64 6.10 -9.23
C ALA A 63 12.42 6.28 -10.16
N ALA A 64 12.11 5.26 -10.94
CA ALA A 64 10.98 5.30 -11.86
C ALA A 64 9.69 5.52 -11.08
N THR A 65 9.05 6.67 -11.29
CA THR A 65 7.74 6.94 -10.72
C THR A 65 6.66 6.33 -11.61
N LEU A 66 5.56 5.89 -10.99
CA LEU A 66 4.39 5.44 -11.72
C LEU A 66 3.94 6.55 -12.67
N GLY A 67 3.86 6.23 -13.96
CA GLY A 67 3.56 7.21 -15.00
C GLY A 67 4.73 8.15 -15.32
N HIS A 68 5.97 7.67 -15.39
CA HIS A 68 7.08 8.39 -16.03
C HIS A 68 7.65 7.57 -17.21
N GLY A 69 8.03 8.24 -18.30
CA GLY A 69 8.47 7.58 -19.54
C GLY A 69 7.37 6.79 -20.27
N LEU A 70 7.76 5.72 -20.98
CA LEU A 70 6.86 4.79 -21.72
C LEU A 70 5.74 4.19 -20.85
N LEU A 71 5.91 4.21 -19.52
CA LEU A 71 4.89 3.75 -18.59
C LEU A 71 3.65 4.64 -18.55
N LYS A 72 3.70 5.92 -18.96
CA LYS A 72 2.53 6.81 -18.93
C LYS A 72 1.38 6.32 -19.81
N GLU A 73 1.69 5.68 -20.92
CA GLU A 73 0.66 5.21 -21.86
C GLU A 73 -0.02 3.93 -21.38
N TRP A 74 0.64 3.13 -20.54
CA TRP A 74 0.17 1.81 -20.13
C TRP A 74 -0.15 1.72 -18.64
N VAL A 75 0.36 2.64 -17.83
CA VAL A 75 0.19 2.73 -16.38
C VAL A 75 0.03 4.20 -15.95
N CYS A 76 -1.20 4.62 -15.70
CA CYS A 76 -1.48 6.00 -15.29
C CYS A 76 -2.73 6.12 -14.40
N PHE A 77 -2.77 7.17 -13.58
CA PHE A 77 -4.02 7.58 -12.93
C PHE A 77 -4.88 8.34 -13.95
N LEU A 78 -6.16 7.99 -14.00
CA LEU A 78 -7.13 8.65 -14.88
C LEU A 78 -7.76 9.83 -14.12
N ASP A 79 -7.17 11.02 -14.23
CA ASP A 79 -7.57 12.19 -13.42
C ASP A 79 -9.04 12.62 -13.61
N GLU A 80 -9.60 12.39 -14.80
CA GLU A 80 -10.99 12.74 -15.15
C GLU A 80 -12.00 11.63 -14.82
N VAL A 81 -11.52 10.43 -14.44
CA VAL A 81 -12.38 9.28 -14.13
C VAL A 81 -12.45 9.07 -12.64
N LYS A 82 -13.67 9.05 -12.10
CA LYS A 82 -13.94 8.73 -10.70
C LYS A 82 -14.69 7.42 -10.61
N SER A 83 -14.27 6.53 -9.71
CA SER A 83 -15.09 5.39 -9.31
C SER A 83 -16.34 5.86 -8.55
N ARG A 84 -17.29 4.95 -8.32
CA ARG A 84 -18.55 5.25 -7.63
C ARG A 84 -18.37 5.84 -6.22
N ASP A 85 -17.28 5.48 -5.54
CA ASP A 85 -16.89 5.98 -4.22
C ASP A 85 -15.94 7.19 -4.27
N SER A 86 -15.71 7.76 -5.46
CA SER A 86 -14.77 8.85 -5.74
C SER A 86 -13.29 8.52 -5.53
N SER A 87 -12.93 7.24 -5.38
CA SER A 87 -11.53 6.81 -5.40
C SER A 87 -10.86 7.10 -6.75
N LYS A 88 -9.55 7.36 -6.72
CA LYS A 88 -8.74 7.51 -7.94
C LYS A 88 -8.64 6.18 -8.68
N VAL A 89 -8.76 6.22 -10.01
CA VAL A 89 -8.65 5.02 -10.86
C VAL A 89 -7.24 4.93 -11.45
N LEU A 90 -6.57 3.81 -11.20
CA LEU A 90 -5.29 3.46 -11.84
C LEU A 90 -5.58 2.51 -13.01
N LEU A 91 -5.23 2.92 -14.23
CA LEU A 91 -5.23 2.05 -15.41
C LEU A 91 -3.89 1.31 -15.49
N VAL A 92 -3.93 -0.01 -15.69
CA VAL A 92 -2.75 -0.85 -15.92
C VAL A 92 -3.01 -1.77 -17.11
N GLN A 93 -2.29 -1.57 -18.21
CA GLN A 93 -2.38 -2.38 -19.43
C GLN A 93 -1.20 -3.37 -19.50
N ALA A 94 -1.15 -4.31 -18.55
CA ALA A 94 -0.01 -5.24 -18.40
C ALA A 94 0.31 -6.06 -19.66
N ALA A 95 -0.69 -6.37 -20.50
CA ALA A 95 -0.49 -7.09 -21.77
C ALA A 95 0.32 -6.31 -22.81
N ARG A 96 0.47 -4.98 -22.64
CA ARG A 96 1.32 -4.14 -23.49
C ARG A 96 2.75 -4.01 -22.96
N CYS A 97 3.01 -4.44 -21.73
CA CYS A 97 4.36 -4.58 -21.24
C CYS A 97 5.02 -5.77 -21.95
N VAL A 98 5.60 -5.53 -23.12
CA VAL A 98 6.46 -6.50 -23.78
C VAL A 98 7.76 -6.57 -22.96
N PRO A 99 8.21 -7.75 -22.51
CA PRO A 99 9.42 -7.89 -21.68
C PRO A 99 10.72 -7.40 -22.34
N GLU A 100 10.68 -7.06 -23.63
CA GLU A 100 11.83 -6.64 -24.45
C GLU A 100 12.40 -5.26 -24.07
N ALA A 101 11.74 -4.49 -23.20
CA ALA A 101 12.29 -3.25 -22.64
C ALA A 101 13.10 -3.44 -21.34
N CYS A 102 13.22 -4.67 -20.81
CA CYS A 102 14.03 -4.98 -19.63
C CYS A 102 15.43 -5.55 -19.97
N THR A 103 15.81 -5.61 -21.24
CA THR A 103 17.18 -5.89 -21.68
C THR A 103 17.85 -4.58 -22.08
N ASN A 104 18.55 -3.95 -21.13
CA ASN A 104 19.74 -3.22 -21.54
C ASN A 104 20.67 -4.29 -22.13
N GLU A 105 20.94 -4.25 -23.44
CA GLU A 105 22.30 -4.36 -23.99
C GLU A 105 22.33 -4.29 -25.54
N GLN A 106 23.11 -3.32 -26.02
CA GLN A 106 23.96 -3.34 -27.22
C GLN A 106 23.30 -3.14 -28.59
N HIS A 107 23.32 -1.89 -29.07
CA HIS A 107 23.98 -1.51 -30.33
C HIS A 107 24.36 -0.03 -30.34
#